data_AF-A0A932J8L8-F1
#
_entry.id   AF-A0A932J8L8-F1
#
_cell.length_a   1.000
_cell.length_b   1.000
_cell.length_c   1.000
_cell.angle_alpha   90.00
_cell.angle_beta   90.00
_cell.angle_gamma   90.00
#
_symmetry.space_group_name_H-M   'P 1'
#
loop_
_entity.id
_entity.type
_entity.pdbx_description
1 polymer ?
#
loop_
_entity_poly.entity_id
_entity_poly.type
_entity_poly.pdbx_seq_one_letter_code
_entity_poly.pdbx_strand_id
1 'polypeptide(L)'
;MTATTGFIPYDAVNTKSSRKFERAAEYAPEDFHKHVFELEAEGEWIVQRVPEPYVEVMTKYGRTKKIPLELTWHHKSCGQCGHIPGYSTAIFWLNRKLNFKYIDPTDQTSCTAWNYYASATSNAAAQAGVAMRNFAAAYETGYYPLIHCGTSYGHYKEVREEMVHHPEIRHQVRDVMKKLGKPLVMPEEIVHYSEWIHAVRDRIAALQTRDFSSIAVTVHPACHYYKLVQEDAIYDPDIYGGQRTATVSALIVALGAEVRDYSTWFDCCGFGFRHILVQRDFTRSFATRRKIEVMKEEANPDVVITHDTGCVTTLDKSQFVGQAHGLNVGVPVMSDAQFAALAMGAHPYRVCQLHWHSTDYKPLLEKMNIDHEKAWAEFQEDLKKLKSGEKEYLTWEDVDA
;
A
#
# COMPACT_ATOMS: atom_id res chain seq x y z
N MET A 1 -44.18 23.70 10.04
CA MET A 1 -43.28 23.08 11.02
C MET A 1 -42.04 22.63 10.26
N THR A 2 -41.01 23.45 10.29
CA THR A 2 -39.74 23.26 9.57
C THR A 2 -38.93 22.18 10.28
N ALA A 3 -38.68 21.07 9.58
CA ALA A 3 -37.82 20.00 10.05
C ALA A 3 -36.38 20.52 10.15
N THR A 4 -35.90 20.69 11.37
CA THR A 4 -34.48 20.90 11.69
C THR A 4 -33.73 19.61 11.36
N THR A 5 -33.04 19.62 10.22
CA THR A 5 -32.03 18.61 9.87
C THR A 5 -30.91 18.69 10.90
N GLY A 6 -30.70 17.60 11.65
CA GLY A 6 -29.59 17.48 12.60
C GLY A 6 -28.28 17.28 11.84
N PHE A 7 -27.77 18.33 11.21
CA PHE A 7 -26.39 18.39 10.76
C PHE A 7 -25.53 18.92 11.90
N ILE A 8 -24.55 18.12 12.32
CA ILE A 8 -23.44 18.62 13.12
C ILE A 8 -22.60 19.49 12.16
N PRO A 9 -22.44 20.80 12.42
CA PRO A 9 -21.68 21.69 11.54
C PRO A 9 -20.26 21.16 11.32
N TYR A 10 -19.70 21.32 10.12
CA TYR A 10 -18.32 20.92 9.79
C TYR A 10 -17.33 21.43 10.84
N ASP A 11 -17.48 22.65 11.35
CA ASP A 11 -16.61 23.23 12.39
C ASP A 11 -16.71 22.54 13.76
N ALA A 12 -17.79 21.80 14.03
CA ALA A 12 -17.96 20.99 15.24
C ALA A 12 -17.30 19.60 15.12
N VAL A 13 -16.96 19.16 13.90
CA VAL A 13 -16.20 17.91 13.62
C VAL A 13 -14.74 18.22 13.27
N ASN A 14 -14.52 19.33 12.57
CA ASN A 14 -13.25 19.99 12.28
C ASN A 14 -12.76 20.80 13.49
N THR A 15 -12.83 20.20 14.67
CA THR A 15 -11.70 20.43 15.55
C THR A 15 -10.56 19.67 14.89
N LYS A 16 -9.49 20.36 14.49
CA LYS A 16 -8.16 19.76 14.68
C LYS A 16 -8.21 19.22 16.10
N SER A 17 -8.43 17.92 16.25
CA SER A 17 -8.62 17.32 17.55
C SER A 17 -7.46 17.80 18.40
N SER A 18 -7.72 18.59 19.44
CA SER A 18 -6.66 19.02 20.37
C SER A 18 -6.04 17.81 21.07
N ARG A 19 -6.67 16.63 20.96
CA ARG A 19 -6.13 15.35 21.39
C ARG A 19 -4.94 14.99 20.52
N LYS A 20 -3.76 15.17 21.08
CA LYS A 20 -2.53 14.56 20.61
C LYS A 20 -2.42 13.16 21.19
N PHE A 21 -1.89 12.23 20.41
CA PHE A 21 -1.53 10.93 20.96
C PHE A 21 -0.27 11.09 21.80
N GLU A 22 -0.39 10.85 23.10
CA GLU A 22 0.76 10.84 24.01
C GLU A 22 1.20 9.39 24.23
N ARG A 23 2.48 9.12 23.99
CA ARG A 23 3.07 7.81 24.28
C ARG A 23 3.20 7.66 25.79
N ALA A 24 2.52 6.68 26.35
CA ALA A 24 2.74 6.24 27.72
C ALA A 24 3.57 4.96 27.73
N ALA A 25 4.49 4.83 28.70
CA ALA A 25 5.38 3.67 28.83
C ALA A 25 4.59 2.35 29.00
N GLU A 26 3.38 2.41 29.56
CA GLU A 26 2.46 1.27 29.71
C GLU A 26 1.96 0.70 28.37
N TYR A 27 2.05 1.46 27.27
CA TYR A 27 1.66 1.02 25.93
C TYR A 27 2.85 0.59 25.08
N ALA A 28 4.07 0.60 25.62
CA ALA A 28 5.24 0.14 24.89
C ALA A 28 5.09 -1.36 24.61
N PRO A 29 5.06 -1.79 23.33
CA PRO A 29 4.97 -3.19 22.97
C PRO A 29 6.26 -3.91 23.41
N GLU A 30 6.18 -5.22 23.58
CA GLU A 30 7.38 -6.04 23.62
C GLU A 30 8.13 -5.92 22.28
N ASP A 31 9.44 -5.75 22.34
CA ASP A 31 10.26 -5.65 21.13
C ASP A 31 10.53 -7.04 20.56
N PHE A 32 9.83 -7.37 19.45
CA PHE A 32 9.99 -8.66 18.77
C PHE A 32 11.43 -8.94 18.31
N HIS A 33 12.28 -7.92 18.15
CA HIS A 33 13.68 -8.10 17.75
C HIS A 33 14.44 -9.00 18.72
N LYS A 34 14.16 -8.88 20.03
CA LYS A 34 14.80 -9.69 21.05
C LYS A 34 14.61 -11.18 20.76
N HIS A 35 13.36 -11.61 20.60
CA HIS A 35 13.02 -13.00 20.31
C HIS A 35 13.56 -13.44 18.94
N VAL A 36 13.49 -12.56 17.94
CA VAL A 36 13.99 -12.85 16.60
C VAL A 36 15.51 -13.11 16.59
N PHE A 37 16.28 -12.33 17.35
CA PHE A 37 17.73 -12.50 17.47
C PHE A 37 18.13 -13.64 18.41
N GLU A 38 17.37 -13.91 19.47
CA GLU A 38 17.57 -15.10 20.32
C GLU A 38 17.45 -16.39 19.49
N LEU A 39 16.40 -16.50 18.67
CA LEU A 39 16.21 -17.64 17.76
C LEU A 39 17.32 -17.74 16.70
N GLU A 40 17.87 -16.61 16.23
CA GLU A 40 19.05 -16.64 15.35
C GLU A 40 20.29 -17.19 16.07
N ALA A 41 20.54 -16.74 17.31
CA ALA A 41 21.67 -17.20 18.11
C ALA A 41 21.59 -18.69 18.44
N GLU A 42 20.37 -19.23 18.57
CA GLU A 42 20.10 -20.67 18.73
C GLU A 42 20.23 -21.47 17.42
N GLY A 43 20.43 -20.79 16.28
CA GLY A 43 20.56 -21.43 14.97
C GLY A 43 19.21 -21.83 14.36
N GLU A 44 18.09 -21.28 14.88
CA GLU A 44 16.76 -21.58 14.37
C GLU A 44 16.50 -20.90 13.01
N TRP A 45 17.09 -19.76 12.71
CA TRP A 45 16.98 -19.16 11.37
C TRP A 45 18.11 -18.18 11.12
N ILE A 46 18.18 -17.67 9.89
CA ILE A 46 19.02 -16.53 9.53
C ILE A 46 18.16 -15.28 9.65
N VAL A 47 18.67 -14.22 10.28
CA VAL A 47 17.99 -12.93 10.25
C VAL A 47 18.63 -12.04 9.19
N GLN A 48 17.87 -11.74 8.13
CA GLN A 48 18.32 -10.81 7.10
C GLN A 48 18.23 -9.39 7.68
N ARG A 49 19.38 -8.76 7.91
CA ARG A 49 19.46 -7.37 8.42
C ARG A 49 19.04 -6.37 7.35
N VAL A 50 18.44 -5.25 7.78
CA VAL A 50 18.09 -4.14 6.89
C VAL A 50 19.38 -3.57 6.29
N PRO A 51 19.51 -3.50 4.95
CA PRO A 51 20.72 -2.99 4.31
C PRO A 51 20.86 -1.48 4.49
N GLU A 52 22.10 -1.02 4.57
CA GLU A 52 22.44 0.40 4.44
C GLU A 52 22.43 0.82 2.96
N PRO A 53 22.05 2.09 2.65
CA PRO A 53 21.52 3.08 3.58
C PRO A 53 20.06 2.79 3.97
N TYR A 54 19.72 2.97 5.24
CA TYR A 54 18.33 3.01 5.72
C TYR A 54 18.01 4.34 6.39
N VAL A 55 16.72 4.57 6.62
CA VAL A 55 16.25 5.63 7.53
C VAL A 55 15.52 5.03 8.71
N GLU A 56 15.64 5.70 9.85
CA GLU A 56 14.92 5.35 11.07
C GLU A 56 13.62 6.13 11.13
N VAL A 57 12.51 5.40 11.32
CA VAL A 57 11.17 5.97 11.49
C VAL A 57 10.60 5.48 12.81
N MET A 58 9.76 6.31 13.41
CA MET A 58 9.19 6.02 14.72
C MET A 58 7.83 5.36 14.56
N THR A 59 7.62 4.21 15.20
CA THR A 59 6.30 3.58 15.24
C THR A 59 5.38 4.26 16.26
N LYS A 60 4.10 3.86 16.27
CA LYS A 60 3.07 4.39 17.18
C LYS A 60 3.55 4.50 18.63
N TYR A 61 4.09 3.41 19.18
CA TYR A 61 4.48 3.33 20.59
C TYR A 61 5.98 3.57 20.84
N GLY A 62 6.69 4.13 19.86
CA GLY A 62 8.06 4.63 20.07
C GLY A 62 9.17 3.63 19.78
N ARG A 63 8.88 2.51 19.11
CA ARG A 63 9.93 1.65 18.56
C ARG A 63 10.56 2.33 17.36
N THR A 64 11.89 2.34 17.31
CA THR A 64 12.60 2.72 16.08
C THR A 64 12.50 1.57 15.08
N LYS A 65 12.03 1.87 13.87
CA LYS A 65 11.94 0.94 12.76
C LYS A 65 12.89 1.37 11.65
N LYS A 66 13.66 0.43 11.09
CA LYS A 66 14.57 0.70 9.97
C LYS A 66 13.88 0.46 8.63
N ILE A 67 13.98 1.43 7.72
CA ILE A 67 13.42 1.37 6.37
C ILE A 67 14.57 1.44 5.35
N PRO A 68 14.89 0.36 4.62
CA PRO A 68 15.97 0.37 3.63
C PRO A 68 15.63 1.33 2.49
N LEU A 69 16.58 2.14 2.04
CA LEU A 69 16.36 3.07 0.92
C LEU A 69 16.53 2.39 -0.44
N GLU A 70 17.50 1.48 -0.55
CA GLU A 70 17.82 0.74 -1.76
C GLU A 70 18.12 -0.74 -1.45
N LEU A 71 18.55 -1.49 -2.46
CA LEU A 71 18.72 -2.94 -2.44
C LEU A 71 17.41 -3.66 -2.08
N THR A 72 16.28 -3.20 -2.63
CA THR A 72 14.95 -3.74 -2.33
C THR A 72 14.49 -4.80 -3.34
N TRP A 73 13.95 -5.91 -2.84
CA TRP A 73 13.31 -6.98 -3.60
C TRP A 73 11.80 -6.76 -3.54
N HIS A 74 11.17 -6.42 -4.66
CA HIS A 74 9.76 -6.02 -4.64
C HIS A 74 8.82 -7.24 -4.60
N HIS A 75 8.29 -7.53 -3.41
CA HIS A 75 7.25 -8.55 -3.26
C HIS A 75 5.94 -8.04 -3.86
N LYS A 76 5.64 -8.39 -5.12
CA LYS A 76 4.39 -7.95 -5.78
C LYS A 76 3.20 -8.73 -5.20
N SER A 77 2.05 -8.08 -5.15
CA SER A 77 0.80 -8.75 -4.78
C SER A 77 0.35 -9.75 -5.85
N CYS A 78 -0.66 -10.56 -5.49
CA CYS A 78 -1.20 -11.61 -6.33
C CYS A 78 -2.03 -11.04 -7.50
N GLY A 79 -3.08 -11.74 -7.91
CA GLY A 79 -3.94 -11.34 -9.02
C GLY A 79 -4.51 -9.91 -8.92
N GLN A 80 -4.54 -9.29 -7.74
CA GLN A 80 -4.96 -7.89 -7.60
C GLN A 80 -4.00 -6.92 -8.32
N CYS A 81 -2.68 -7.16 -8.32
CA CYS A 81 -1.74 -6.35 -9.11
C CYS A 81 -2.00 -6.49 -10.61
N GLY A 82 -2.47 -7.65 -11.06
CA GLY A 82 -2.88 -7.86 -12.45
C GLY A 82 -4.06 -7.00 -12.90
N HIS A 83 -4.90 -6.51 -11.96
CA HIS A 83 -6.02 -5.62 -12.28
C HIS A 83 -5.61 -4.14 -12.33
N ILE A 84 -4.50 -3.78 -11.68
CA ILE A 84 -3.98 -2.40 -11.58
C ILE A 84 -2.44 -2.39 -11.71
N PRO A 85 -1.89 -2.83 -12.86
CA PRO A 85 -0.44 -3.00 -13.07
C PRO A 85 0.38 -1.71 -12.90
N GLY A 86 -0.24 -0.56 -13.14
CA GLY A 86 0.39 0.75 -12.94
C GLY A 86 0.79 1.04 -11.49
N TYR A 87 0.24 0.30 -10.52
CA TYR A 87 0.61 0.41 -9.12
C TYR A 87 2.06 -0.07 -8.88
N SER A 88 2.40 -1.31 -9.24
CA SER A 88 3.77 -1.80 -9.12
C SER A 88 4.73 -1.03 -10.03
N THR A 89 4.28 -0.70 -11.25
CA THR A 89 5.09 0.06 -12.22
C THR A 89 5.48 1.44 -11.67
N ALA A 90 4.57 2.13 -10.97
CA ALA A 90 4.88 3.40 -10.32
C ALA A 90 5.98 3.26 -9.24
N ILE A 91 5.97 2.19 -8.45
CA ILE A 91 7.01 1.93 -7.44
C ILE A 91 8.38 1.71 -8.10
N PHE A 92 8.43 0.93 -9.18
CA PHE A 92 9.67 0.73 -9.94
C PHE A 92 10.16 2.03 -10.58
N TRP A 93 9.25 2.81 -11.15
CA TRP A 93 9.58 4.11 -11.72
C TRP A 93 10.15 5.08 -10.67
N LEU A 94 9.57 5.12 -9.46
CA LEU A 94 10.08 5.92 -8.35
C LEU A 94 11.50 5.49 -7.94
N ASN A 95 11.76 4.18 -7.82
CA ASN A 95 13.12 3.69 -7.54
C ASN A 95 14.12 4.16 -8.62
N ARG A 96 13.74 4.10 -9.90
CA ARG A 96 14.58 4.57 -11.01
C ARG A 96 14.86 6.07 -10.93
N LYS A 97 13.83 6.89 -10.70
CA LYS A 97 14.00 8.36 -10.61
C LYS A 97 14.79 8.80 -9.39
N LEU A 98 14.73 8.03 -8.30
CA LEU A 98 15.55 8.25 -7.11
C LEU A 98 16.94 7.59 -7.20
N ASN A 99 17.24 6.90 -8.31
CA ASN A 99 18.49 6.18 -8.55
C ASN A 99 18.81 5.14 -7.44
N PHE A 100 17.78 4.44 -6.96
CA PHE A 100 17.92 3.37 -5.98
C PHE A 100 17.97 2.00 -6.66
N LYS A 101 18.81 1.11 -6.14
CA LYS A 101 18.88 -0.28 -6.59
C LYS A 101 17.66 -1.06 -6.11
N TYR A 102 17.01 -1.77 -7.02
CA TYR A 102 15.89 -2.65 -6.73
C TYR A 102 15.89 -3.87 -7.67
N ILE A 103 15.16 -4.91 -7.28
CA ILE A 103 14.86 -6.07 -8.11
C ILE A 103 13.35 -6.19 -8.29
N ASP A 104 12.92 -6.37 -9.55
CA ASP A 104 11.60 -6.89 -9.90
C ASP A 104 11.69 -8.43 -10.05
N PRO A 105 11.23 -9.22 -9.08
CA PRO A 105 11.40 -10.66 -9.12
C PRO A 105 10.48 -11.34 -10.13
N THR A 106 11.04 -12.24 -10.94
CA THR A 106 10.28 -13.05 -11.90
C THR A 106 9.74 -14.36 -11.30
N ASP A 107 10.27 -14.82 -10.15
CA ASP A 107 10.02 -16.16 -9.58
C ASP A 107 9.16 -16.19 -8.29
N GLN A 108 8.62 -15.05 -7.86
CA GLN A 108 7.89 -14.97 -6.60
C GLN A 108 6.51 -15.67 -6.62
N THR A 109 6.01 -16.02 -5.43
CA THR A 109 4.64 -16.55 -5.25
C THR A 109 3.70 -15.55 -4.60
N SER A 110 2.40 -15.80 -4.75
CA SER A 110 1.38 -15.20 -3.89
C SER A 110 1.74 -15.36 -2.41
N CYS A 111 1.30 -14.43 -1.57
CA CYS A 111 1.44 -14.49 -0.12
C CYS A 111 0.44 -15.43 0.58
N THR A 112 -0.53 -15.96 -0.18
CA THR A 112 -1.68 -16.77 0.30
C THR A 112 -2.61 -16.13 1.34
N ALA A 113 -2.29 -14.91 1.79
CA ALA A 113 -2.99 -14.18 2.85
C ALA A 113 -4.49 -13.95 2.58
N TRP A 114 -4.89 -13.60 1.35
CA TRP A 114 -6.32 -13.45 1.05
C TRP A 114 -7.07 -14.77 1.26
N ASN A 115 -6.48 -15.90 0.85
CA ASN A 115 -7.12 -17.21 1.02
C ASN A 115 -7.24 -17.60 2.50
N TYR A 116 -6.22 -17.25 3.29
CA TYR A 116 -6.23 -17.38 4.74
C TYR A 116 -7.34 -16.53 5.39
N TYR A 117 -7.37 -15.22 5.16
CA TYR A 117 -8.39 -14.33 5.73
C TYR A 117 -9.80 -14.57 5.18
N ALA A 118 -9.92 -15.20 4.01
CA ALA A 118 -11.20 -15.67 3.49
C ALA A 118 -11.70 -16.96 4.17
N SER A 119 -10.93 -17.52 5.10
CA SER A 119 -11.16 -18.81 5.76
C SER A 119 -11.23 -19.99 4.79
N ALA A 120 -10.57 -19.88 3.63
CA ALA A 120 -10.53 -20.91 2.61
C ALA A 120 -9.29 -21.83 2.73
N THR A 121 -8.27 -21.42 3.52
CA THR A 121 -7.13 -22.26 3.92
C THR A 121 -6.82 -22.10 5.40
N SER A 122 -6.63 -23.21 6.13
CA SER A 122 -6.42 -23.22 7.58
C SER A 122 -5.14 -23.94 8.04
N ASN A 123 -4.21 -24.27 7.13
CA ASN A 123 -2.93 -24.88 7.50
C ASN A 123 -1.88 -23.80 7.78
N ALA A 124 -1.58 -23.59 9.05
CA ALA A 124 -0.69 -22.53 9.53
C ALA A 124 0.76 -22.72 9.04
N ALA A 125 1.31 -23.94 9.14
CA ALA A 125 2.63 -24.25 8.60
C ALA A 125 2.74 -24.06 7.08
N ALA A 126 1.66 -24.31 6.32
CA ALA A 126 1.65 -24.03 4.88
C ALA A 126 1.68 -22.51 4.59
N GLN A 127 0.94 -21.70 5.35
CA GLN A 127 0.99 -20.23 5.22
C GLN A 127 2.38 -19.68 5.56
N ALA A 128 2.92 -20.10 6.70
CA ALA A 128 4.26 -19.72 7.13
C ALA A 128 5.33 -20.19 6.14
N GLY A 129 5.21 -21.41 5.61
CA GLY A 129 6.12 -21.93 4.58
C GLY A 129 6.17 -21.09 3.31
N VAL A 130 5.02 -20.57 2.84
CA VAL A 130 4.98 -19.66 1.67
C VAL A 130 5.64 -18.32 1.98
N ALA A 131 5.40 -17.74 3.16
CA ALA A 131 6.06 -16.51 3.58
C ALA A 131 7.58 -16.69 3.64
N MET A 132 8.05 -17.75 4.31
CA MET A 132 9.48 -18.06 4.43
C MET A 132 10.12 -18.35 3.07
N ARG A 133 9.40 -18.97 2.12
CA ARG A 133 9.88 -19.16 0.75
C ARG A 133 10.15 -17.82 0.05
N ASN A 134 9.27 -16.84 0.22
CA ASN A 134 9.45 -15.52 -0.38
C ASN A 134 10.60 -14.74 0.29
N PHE A 135 10.77 -14.85 1.61
CA PHE A 135 11.93 -14.26 2.29
C PHE A 135 13.24 -14.90 1.88
N ALA A 136 13.28 -16.23 1.75
CA ALA A 136 14.44 -16.95 1.24
C ALA A 136 14.77 -16.52 -0.20
N ALA A 137 13.77 -16.37 -1.07
CA ALA A 137 13.98 -15.89 -2.43
C ALA A 137 14.56 -14.47 -2.48
N ALA A 138 14.09 -13.56 -1.63
CA ALA A 138 14.69 -12.23 -1.50
C ALA A 138 16.15 -12.33 -1.03
N TYR A 139 16.40 -13.08 0.04
CA TYR A 139 17.73 -13.30 0.60
C TYR A 139 18.74 -13.87 -0.40
N GLU A 140 18.36 -14.85 -1.21
CA GLU A 140 19.21 -15.47 -2.24
C GLU A 140 19.63 -14.48 -3.34
N THR A 141 18.85 -13.41 -3.58
CA THR A 141 19.25 -12.34 -4.51
C THR A 141 20.19 -11.31 -3.89
N GLY A 142 20.32 -11.30 -2.56
CA GLY A 142 21.03 -10.26 -1.81
C GLY A 142 20.22 -8.97 -1.60
N TYR A 143 18.94 -8.95 -2.00
CA TYR A 143 18.06 -7.78 -1.87
C TYR A 143 17.04 -8.01 -0.73
N TYR A 144 16.62 -6.93 -0.10
CA TYR A 144 15.76 -6.92 1.08
C TYR A 144 14.27 -6.88 0.71
N PRO A 145 13.40 -7.75 1.27
CA PRO A 145 12.01 -7.81 0.85
C PRO A 145 11.23 -6.53 1.17
N LEU A 146 10.61 -5.94 0.15
CA LEU A 146 9.69 -4.82 0.27
C LEU A 146 8.27 -5.28 -0.07
N ILE A 147 7.37 -5.27 0.92
CA ILE A 147 6.04 -5.86 0.82
C ILE A 147 5.05 -4.89 0.18
N HIS A 148 4.49 -5.26 -0.98
CA HIS A 148 3.62 -4.37 -1.77
C HIS A 148 2.20 -4.22 -1.21
N CYS A 149 1.64 -5.25 -0.59
CA CYS A 149 0.21 -5.29 -0.27
C CYS A 149 0.00 -5.33 1.24
N GLY A 150 -0.86 -4.44 1.74
CA GLY A 150 -1.26 -4.38 3.14
C GLY A 150 -1.73 -5.73 3.67
N THR A 151 -2.46 -6.51 2.85
CA THR A 151 -2.88 -7.87 3.20
C THR A 151 -1.69 -8.81 3.44
N SER A 152 -0.69 -8.82 2.54
CA SER A 152 0.53 -9.62 2.70
C SER A 152 1.33 -9.16 3.91
N TYR A 153 1.44 -7.85 4.09
CA TYR A 153 2.21 -7.22 5.16
C TYR A 153 1.66 -7.57 6.55
N GLY A 154 0.34 -7.45 6.75
CA GLY A 154 -0.30 -7.89 7.98
C GLY A 154 -0.10 -9.38 8.25
N HIS A 155 -0.31 -10.22 7.24
CA HIS A 155 -0.15 -11.67 7.36
C HIS A 155 1.29 -12.08 7.68
N TYR A 156 2.29 -11.45 7.08
CA TYR A 156 3.68 -11.78 7.34
C TYR A 156 4.12 -11.41 8.76
N LYS A 157 3.50 -10.40 9.38
CA LYS A 157 3.71 -10.11 10.80
C LYS A 157 3.06 -11.18 11.68
N GLU A 158 1.83 -11.61 11.37
CA GLU A 158 1.20 -12.73 12.09
C GLU A 158 2.05 -14.00 11.99
N VAL A 159 2.58 -14.30 10.80
CA VAL A 159 3.52 -15.43 10.59
C VAL A 159 4.80 -15.27 11.42
N ARG A 160 5.35 -14.06 11.55
CA ARG A 160 6.51 -13.82 12.42
C ARG A 160 6.15 -14.18 13.87
N GLU A 161 5.07 -13.64 14.41
CA GLU A 161 4.64 -13.92 15.78
C GLU A 161 4.38 -15.42 16.00
N GLU A 162 3.70 -16.06 15.05
CA GLU A 162 3.45 -17.49 15.07
C GLU A 162 4.75 -18.29 15.14
N MET A 163 5.71 -18.01 14.25
CA MET A 163 6.97 -18.73 14.14
C MET A 163 7.95 -18.44 15.29
N VAL A 164 7.84 -17.27 15.94
CA VAL A 164 8.57 -16.94 17.16
C VAL A 164 8.08 -17.81 18.32
N HIS A 165 6.77 -17.86 18.54
CA HIS A 165 6.19 -18.46 19.74
C HIS A 165 5.88 -19.97 19.63
N HIS A 166 5.80 -20.53 18.42
CA HIS A 166 5.39 -21.92 18.18
C HIS A 166 6.52 -22.73 17.52
N PRO A 167 7.45 -23.32 18.31
CA PRO A 167 8.58 -24.08 17.77
C PRO A 167 8.17 -25.26 16.89
N GLU A 168 7.03 -25.90 17.17
CA GLU A 168 6.49 -27.00 16.39
C GLU A 168 6.13 -26.58 14.95
N ILE A 169 5.59 -25.37 14.78
CA ILE A 169 5.28 -24.80 13.46
C ILE A 169 6.58 -24.46 12.75
N ARG A 170 7.52 -23.82 13.46
CA ARG A 170 8.85 -23.49 12.93
C ARG A 170 9.60 -24.73 12.45
N HIS A 171 9.54 -25.85 13.17
CA HIS A 171 10.13 -27.13 12.75
C HIS A 171 9.48 -27.68 11.48
N GLN A 172 8.14 -27.66 11.38
CA GLN A 172 7.44 -28.09 10.17
C GLN A 172 7.84 -27.26 8.96
N VAL A 173 7.92 -25.94 9.12
CA VAL A 173 8.36 -25.03 8.05
C VAL A 173 9.81 -25.28 7.68
N ARG A 174 10.70 -25.52 8.65
CA ARG A 174 12.10 -25.90 8.39
C ARG A 174 12.21 -27.15 7.51
N ASP A 175 11.40 -28.17 7.78
CA ASP A 175 11.37 -29.39 6.96
C ASP A 175 10.89 -29.12 5.53
N VAL A 176 9.91 -28.23 5.36
CA VAL A 176 9.46 -27.77 4.03
C VAL A 176 10.59 -27.05 3.30
N MET A 177 11.24 -26.08 3.96
CA MET A 177 12.33 -25.29 3.37
C MET A 177 13.52 -26.16 2.98
N LYS A 178 13.86 -27.18 3.80
CA LYS A 178 14.90 -28.17 3.48
C LYS A 178 14.60 -28.95 2.21
N LYS A 179 13.34 -29.35 1.99
CA LYS A 179 12.91 -30.04 0.76
C LYS A 179 12.97 -29.12 -0.46
N LEU A 180 12.74 -27.82 -0.27
CA LEU A 180 12.89 -26.81 -1.32
C LEU A 180 14.35 -26.42 -1.59
N GLY A 181 15.29 -26.86 -0.76
CA GLY A 181 16.70 -26.45 -0.84
C GLY A 181 16.92 -24.98 -0.49
N LYS A 182 16.01 -24.38 0.29
CA LYS A 182 16.05 -22.95 0.64
C LYS A 182 16.38 -22.73 2.13
N PRO A 183 17.10 -21.64 2.47
CA PRO A 183 17.33 -21.27 3.86
C PRO A 183 16.04 -20.84 4.56
N LEU A 184 15.97 -21.01 5.88
CA LEU A 184 14.92 -20.40 6.70
C LEU A 184 15.38 -19.01 7.11
N VAL A 185 14.75 -17.97 6.57
CA VAL A 185 15.18 -16.57 6.72
C VAL A 185 14.03 -15.73 7.26
N MET A 186 14.31 -14.93 8.29
CA MET A 186 13.41 -13.91 8.82
C MET A 186 14.01 -12.51 8.56
N PRO A 187 13.29 -11.57 7.93
CA PRO A 187 13.74 -10.19 7.85
C PRO A 187 13.79 -9.53 9.23
N GLU A 188 14.81 -8.72 9.51
CA GLU A 188 14.90 -7.89 10.74
C GLU A 188 13.65 -7.03 10.89
N GLU A 189 13.25 -6.36 9.81
CA GLU A 189 12.02 -5.59 9.69
C GLU A 189 11.17 -6.10 8.52
N ILE A 190 9.86 -6.26 8.75
CA ILE A 190 8.90 -6.41 7.66
C ILE A 190 8.49 -5.00 7.23
N VAL A 191 8.85 -4.62 6.00
CA VAL A 191 8.69 -3.25 5.48
C VAL A 191 7.64 -3.23 4.38
N HIS A 192 6.63 -2.38 4.53
CA HIS A 192 5.63 -2.10 3.51
C HIS A 192 6.14 -1.03 2.53
N TYR A 193 5.79 -1.12 1.26
CA TYR A 193 6.25 -0.16 0.26
C TYR A 193 5.83 1.30 0.59
N SER A 194 4.68 1.53 1.24
CA SER A 194 4.31 2.89 1.69
C SER A 194 5.14 3.40 2.87
N GLU A 195 5.74 2.52 3.66
CA GLU A 195 6.72 2.94 4.66
C GLU A 195 7.99 3.42 3.97
N TRP A 196 8.39 2.75 2.88
CA TRP A 196 9.45 3.21 2.00
C TRP A 196 9.11 4.54 1.32
N ILE A 197 7.90 4.71 0.77
CA ILE A 197 7.46 6.00 0.21
C ILE A 197 7.48 7.10 1.27
N HIS A 198 6.99 6.81 2.48
CA HIS A 198 7.06 7.74 3.60
C HIS A 198 8.52 8.14 3.91
N ALA A 199 9.44 7.18 3.96
CA ALA A 199 10.86 7.41 4.18
C ALA A 199 11.52 8.30 3.11
N VAL A 200 11.07 8.22 1.85
CA VAL A 200 11.65 9.00 0.74
C VAL A 200 10.80 10.20 0.32
N ARG A 201 9.71 10.51 1.03
CA ARG A 201 8.72 11.54 0.64
C ARG A 201 9.33 12.92 0.39
N ASP A 202 10.33 13.31 1.17
CA ASP A 202 10.97 14.63 1.02
C ASP A 202 11.83 14.66 -0.26
N ARG A 203 12.42 13.53 -0.66
CA ARG A 203 13.13 13.40 -1.94
C ARG A 203 12.15 13.42 -3.12
N ILE A 204 10.99 12.79 -2.96
CA ILE A 204 9.91 12.85 -3.96
C ILE A 204 9.44 14.30 -4.13
N ALA A 205 9.15 15.00 -3.03
CA ALA A 205 8.72 16.40 -3.05
C ALA A 205 9.79 17.32 -3.66
N ALA A 206 11.08 17.10 -3.37
CA ALA A 206 12.17 17.85 -3.99
C ALA A 206 12.29 17.65 -5.51
N LEU A 207 11.77 16.53 -6.03
CA LEU A 207 11.73 16.20 -7.46
C LEU A 207 10.33 16.38 -8.08
N GLN A 208 9.39 16.98 -7.35
CA GLN A 208 8.05 17.25 -7.84
C GLN A 208 8.12 18.25 -9.01
N THR A 209 7.43 17.93 -10.10
CA THR A 209 7.38 18.77 -11.30
C THR A 209 5.99 19.34 -11.55
N ARG A 210 4.96 18.84 -10.85
CA ARG A 210 3.57 19.26 -10.98
C ARG A 210 3.05 19.80 -9.65
N ASP A 211 2.41 20.96 -9.68
CA ASP A 211 1.81 21.57 -8.49
C ASP A 211 0.52 20.84 -8.12
N PHE A 212 0.50 20.24 -6.93
CA PHE A 212 -0.65 19.50 -6.40
C PHE A 212 -1.39 20.29 -5.31
N SER A 213 -1.06 21.56 -5.08
CA SER A 213 -1.66 22.41 -4.04
C SER A 213 -3.17 22.57 -4.13
N SER A 214 -3.73 22.42 -5.34
CA SER A 214 -5.17 22.50 -5.60
C SER A 214 -5.91 21.17 -5.44
N ILE A 215 -5.20 20.06 -5.22
CA ILE A 215 -5.77 18.71 -5.18
C ILE A 215 -6.25 18.38 -3.77
N ALA A 216 -7.54 18.12 -3.64
CA ALA A 216 -8.18 17.64 -2.43
C ALA A 216 -8.18 16.11 -2.39
N VAL A 217 -7.67 15.56 -1.29
CA VAL A 217 -7.39 14.14 -1.14
C VAL A 217 -8.06 13.61 0.12
N THR A 218 -8.75 12.49 0.03
CA THR A 218 -9.05 11.66 1.21
C THR A 218 -8.14 10.44 1.26
N VAL A 219 -7.78 10.03 2.47
CA VAL A 219 -6.96 8.83 2.68
C VAL A 219 -7.83 7.66 3.11
N HIS A 220 -7.66 6.52 2.44
CA HIS A 220 -8.14 5.23 2.90
C HIS A 220 -6.96 4.37 3.35
N PRO A 221 -6.67 4.31 4.66
CA PRO A 221 -5.60 3.44 5.17
C PRO A 221 -6.04 1.97 5.08
N ALA A 222 -5.17 1.09 4.62
CA ALA A 222 -5.43 -0.33 4.61
C ALA A 222 -5.52 -0.85 6.05
N CYS A 223 -6.57 -1.60 6.36
CA CYS A 223 -6.75 -2.17 7.68
C CYS A 223 -5.58 -3.08 8.09
N HIS A 224 -5.03 -3.87 7.18
CA HIS A 224 -3.95 -4.82 7.50
C HIS A 224 -2.57 -4.18 7.56
N TYR A 225 -2.45 -2.89 7.21
CA TYR A 225 -1.24 -2.13 7.47
C TYR A 225 -1.13 -1.75 8.95
N TYR A 226 -2.18 -1.15 9.53
CA TYR A 226 -2.09 -0.61 10.90
C TYR A 226 -2.97 -1.30 11.94
N LYS A 227 -4.11 -1.92 11.59
CA LYS A 227 -5.03 -2.44 12.62
C LYS A 227 -4.61 -3.77 13.24
N LEU A 228 -3.95 -4.63 12.46
CA LEU A 228 -3.54 -5.95 12.93
C LEU A 228 -2.39 -5.85 13.93
N VAL A 229 -1.37 -5.05 13.61
CA VAL A 229 -0.19 -4.83 14.45
C VAL A 229 0.06 -3.33 14.53
N GLN A 230 -0.69 -2.66 15.40
CA GLN A 230 -0.72 -1.19 15.53
C GLN A 230 0.61 -0.60 15.96
N GLU A 231 1.32 -1.36 16.80
CA GLU A 231 2.60 -1.04 17.38
C GLU A 231 3.74 -0.92 16.36
N ASP A 232 3.56 -1.50 15.18
CA ASP A 232 4.55 -1.53 14.11
C ASP A 232 4.29 -0.46 13.04
N ALA A 233 3.10 0.16 13.05
CA ALA A 233 2.74 1.19 12.09
C ALA A 233 3.44 2.52 12.40
N ILE A 234 3.83 3.25 11.34
CA ILE A 234 4.43 4.58 11.44
C ILE A 234 3.36 5.63 11.78
N TYR A 235 3.65 6.42 12.80
CA TYR A 235 2.83 7.53 13.26
C TYR A 235 3.70 8.78 13.39
N ASP A 236 3.12 9.92 13.03
CA ASP A 236 3.78 11.22 13.05
C ASP A 236 2.89 12.18 13.86
N PRO A 237 3.38 12.76 14.97
CA PRO A 237 2.63 13.73 15.77
C PRO A 237 2.15 14.95 14.98
N ASP A 238 2.86 15.34 13.92
CA ASP A 238 2.53 16.50 13.10
C ASP A 238 1.44 16.17 12.06
N ILE A 239 1.17 14.88 11.84
CA ILE A 239 0.15 14.38 10.92
C ILE A 239 -1.03 13.81 11.74
N TYR A 240 -2.21 14.43 11.60
CA TYR A 240 -3.41 14.05 12.36
C TYR A 240 -3.21 13.98 13.89
N GLY A 241 -2.27 14.74 14.45
CA GLY A 241 -1.97 14.73 15.89
C GLY A 241 -1.46 13.38 16.42
N GLY A 242 -0.91 12.52 15.55
CA GLY A 242 -0.49 11.16 15.92
C GLY A 242 -1.65 10.21 16.25
N GLN A 243 -2.90 10.54 15.90
CA GLN A 243 -4.06 9.68 16.17
C GLN A 243 -4.29 8.65 15.05
N ARG A 244 -3.68 8.85 13.89
CA ARG A 244 -3.85 8.04 12.67
C ARG A 244 -2.49 7.69 12.09
N THR A 245 -2.41 6.60 11.34
CA THR A 245 -1.19 6.27 10.59
C THR A 245 -0.80 7.42 9.66
N ALA A 246 0.49 7.71 9.62
CA ALA A 246 1.01 8.87 8.90
C ALA A 246 1.50 8.56 7.48
N THR A 247 1.78 7.30 7.13
CA THR A 247 2.51 6.96 5.88
C THR A 247 1.98 7.65 4.62
N VAL A 248 0.69 7.45 4.32
CA VAL A 248 0.06 8.03 3.12
C VAL A 248 -0.14 9.55 3.26
N SER A 249 -0.64 10.01 4.40
CA SER A 249 -0.95 11.43 4.61
C SER A 249 0.30 12.31 4.59
N ALA A 250 1.41 11.83 5.15
CA ALA A 250 2.67 12.56 5.18
C ALA A 250 3.21 12.81 3.76
N LEU A 251 3.06 11.85 2.84
CA LEU A 251 3.39 12.05 1.43
C LEU A 251 2.50 13.14 0.80
N ILE A 252 1.18 13.06 1.02
CA ILE A 252 0.23 14.02 0.44
C ILE A 252 0.55 15.45 0.92
N VAL A 253 0.82 15.61 2.22
CA VAL A 253 1.23 16.89 2.81
C VAL A 253 2.58 17.36 2.23
N ALA A 254 3.57 16.47 2.09
CA ALA A 254 4.87 16.80 1.52
C ALA A 254 4.76 17.28 0.05
N LEU A 255 3.79 16.75 -0.70
CA LEU A 255 3.49 17.17 -2.08
C LEU A 255 2.60 18.43 -2.17
N GLY A 256 2.23 19.01 -1.04
CA GLY A 256 1.44 20.24 -0.93
C GLY A 256 -0.06 20.07 -1.11
N ALA A 257 -0.58 18.85 -1.31
CA ALA A 257 -2.00 18.59 -1.53
C ALA A 257 -2.83 18.68 -0.22
N GLU A 258 -4.12 18.96 -0.36
CA GLU A 258 -5.04 19.17 0.75
C GLU A 258 -5.62 17.83 1.25
N VAL A 259 -5.18 17.39 2.43
CA VAL A 259 -5.76 16.20 3.08
C VAL A 259 -7.08 16.55 3.78
N ARG A 260 -8.18 15.98 3.31
CA ARG A 260 -9.52 16.13 3.88
C ARG A 260 -9.94 14.92 4.72
N ASP A 261 -10.79 15.18 5.70
CA ASP A 261 -11.27 14.18 6.66
C ASP A 261 -12.73 13.76 6.37
N TYR A 262 -13.11 12.58 6.83
CA TYR A 262 -14.46 12.02 6.72
C TYR A 262 -14.73 11.04 7.86
N SER A 263 -16.00 10.92 8.24
CA SER A 263 -16.48 10.25 9.46
C SER A 263 -16.21 8.75 9.49
N THR A 264 -16.09 8.12 8.32
CA THR A 264 -15.88 6.67 8.18
C THR A 264 -14.43 6.30 7.92
N TRP A 265 -13.47 7.17 8.27
CA TRP A 265 -12.03 6.96 8.01
C TRP A 265 -11.53 5.58 8.44
N PHE A 266 -11.92 5.15 9.63
CA PHE A 266 -11.51 3.86 10.20
C PHE A 266 -12.24 2.65 9.59
N ASP A 267 -13.31 2.84 8.81
CA ASP A 267 -14.07 1.71 8.26
C ASP A 267 -13.30 1.01 7.13
N CYS A 268 -13.50 -0.31 7.03
CA CYS A 268 -12.94 -1.16 5.96
C CYS A 268 -13.33 -0.67 4.56
N CYS A 269 -12.54 -0.95 3.52
CA CYS A 269 -12.91 -0.66 2.13
C CYS A 269 -14.13 -1.46 1.64
N GLY A 270 -14.50 -2.52 2.35
CA GLY A 270 -15.56 -3.44 1.95
C GLY A 270 -15.06 -4.74 1.32
N PHE A 271 -13.77 -4.87 0.98
CA PHE A 271 -13.22 -6.10 0.36
C PHE A 271 -13.56 -7.35 1.17
N GLY A 272 -13.42 -7.26 2.49
CA GLY A 272 -14.00 -8.21 3.44
C GLY A 272 -13.55 -9.67 3.29
N PHE A 273 -12.48 -9.93 2.51
CA PHE A 273 -11.83 -11.20 2.17
C PHE A 273 -12.77 -12.33 1.77
N ARG A 274 -13.48 -12.90 2.75
CA ARG A 274 -14.56 -13.88 2.52
C ARG A 274 -15.74 -13.23 1.80
N HIS A 275 -16.14 -12.02 2.17
CA HIS A 275 -17.32 -11.35 1.62
C HIS A 275 -17.22 -11.12 0.11
N ILE A 276 -16.06 -10.75 -0.42
CA ILE A 276 -15.88 -10.61 -1.87
C ILE A 276 -16.04 -11.95 -2.62
N LEU A 277 -15.85 -13.10 -1.95
CA LEU A 277 -16.05 -14.42 -2.56
C LEU A 277 -17.51 -14.89 -2.49
N VAL A 278 -18.18 -14.68 -1.33
CA VAL A 278 -19.51 -15.28 -1.07
C VAL A 278 -20.67 -14.28 -1.11
N GLN A 279 -20.41 -12.98 -0.98
CA GLN A 279 -21.40 -11.89 -0.88
C GLN A 279 -20.89 -10.61 -1.58
N ARG A 280 -20.70 -10.70 -2.90
CA ARG A 280 -20.14 -9.60 -3.70
C ARG A 280 -20.95 -8.30 -3.62
N ASP A 281 -22.27 -8.40 -3.49
CA ASP A 281 -23.15 -7.23 -3.39
C ASP A 281 -22.96 -6.48 -2.07
N PHE A 282 -22.68 -7.20 -0.97
CA PHE A 282 -22.28 -6.57 0.29
C PHE A 282 -20.97 -5.79 0.10
N THR A 283 -19.96 -6.41 -0.50
CA THR A 283 -18.66 -5.77 -0.74
C THR A 283 -18.82 -4.48 -1.55
N ARG A 284 -19.55 -4.56 -2.67
CA ARG A 284 -19.78 -3.41 -3.56
C ARG A 284 -20.57 -2.30 -2.88
N SER A 285 -21.67 -2.64 -2.22
CA SER A 285 -22.52 -1.65 -1.55
C SER A 285 -21.82 -1.00 -0.35
N PHE A 286 -20.97 -1.74 0.37
CA PHE A 286 -20.16 -1.16 1.44
C PHE A 286 -19.11 -0.20 0.87
N ALA A 287 -18.39 -0.61 -0.17
CA ALA A 287 -17.40 0.23 -0.84
C ALA A 287 -18.00 1.52 -1.39
N THR A 288 -19.16 1.46 -2.03
CA THR A 288 -19.82 2.65 -2.58
C THR A 288 -20.49 3.47 -1.49
N ARG A 289 -21.45 2.91 -0.75
CA ARG A 289 -22.32 3.68 0.15
C ARG A 289 -21.64 4.11 1.44
N ARG A 290 -20.80 3.26 2.03
CA ARG A 290 -20.19 3.55 3.34
C ARG A 290 -18.85 4.29 3.22
N LYS A 291 -18.17 4.14 2.08
CA LYS A 291 -16.88 4.81 1.81
C LYS A 291 -17.01 5.93 0.79
N ILE A 292 -17.23 5.62 -0.49
CA ILE A 292 -17.16 6.64 -1.56
C ILE A 292 -18.22 7.74 -1.41
N GLU A 293 -19.49 7.40 -1.20
CA GLU A 293 -20.57 8.41 -1.05
C GLU A 293 -20.30 9.32 0.15
N VAL A 294 -19.93 8.74 1.30
CA VAL A 294 -19.58 9.52 2.50
C VAL A 294 -18.37 10.43 2.27
N MET A 295 -17.32 9.93 1.61
CA MET A 295 -16.18 10.78 1.24
C MET A 295 -16.62 11.95 0.35
N LYS A 296 -17.49 11.72 -0.63
CA LYS A 296 -18.00 12.80 -1.49
C LYS A 296 -18.86 13.80 -0.74
N GLU A 297 -19.74 13.32 0.13
CA GLU A 297 -20.68 14.15 0.89
C GLU A 297 -19.99 15.02 1.94
N GLU A 298 -19.00 14.47 2.64
CA GLU A 298 -18.35 15.16 3.76
C GLU A 298 -17.08 15.91 3.37
N ALA A 299 -16.33 15.41 2.37
CA ALA A 299 -15.02 15.95 1.98
C ALA A 299 -14.93 16.38 0.53
N ASN A 300 -15.79 15.85 -0.35
CA ASN A 300 -15.77 16.07 -1.80
C ASN A 300 -14.35 16.07 -2.42
N PRO A 301 -13.58 14.97 -2.29
CA PRO A 301 -12.20 14.90 -2.76
C PRO A 301 -12.12 14.75 -4.28
N ASP A 302 -11.00 15.20 -4.86
CA ASP A 302 -10.67 14.92 -6.26
C ASP A 302 -10.13 13.50 -6.44
N VAL A 303 -9.54 12.92 -5.38
CA VAL A 303 -8.97 11.57 -5.40
C VAL A 303 -8.96 10.93 -4.01
N VAL A 304 -9.17 9.62 -3.96
CA VAL A 304 -8.93 8.78 -2.77
C VAL A 304 -7.58 8.10 -2.93
N ILE A 305 -6.70 8.26 -1.93
CA ILE A 305 -5.40 7.59 -1.91
C ILE A 305 -5.41 6.47 -0.89
N THR A 306 -4.91 5.30 -1.30
CA THR A 306 -4.75 4.13 -0.43
C THR A 306 -3.41 3.45 -0.67
N HIS A 307 -3.15 2.39 0.07
CA HIS A 307 -1.88 1.67 0.03
C HIS A 307 -2.03 0.15 0.16
N ASP A 308 -3.11 -0.39 -0.37
CA ASP A 308 -3.30 -1.83 -0.50
C ASP A 308 -3.99 -2.11 -1.83
N THR A 309 -3.48 -3.09 -2.57
CA THR A 309 -4.00 -3.44 -3.90
C THR A 309 -5.47 -3.86 -3.83
N GLY A 310 -5.88 -4.57 -2.77
CA GLY A 310 -7.28 -4.94 -2.54
C GLY A 310 -8.15 -3.72 -2.25
N CYS A 311 -7.66 -2.75 -1.48
CA CYS A 311 -8.35 -1.48 -1.25
C CYS A 311 -8.53 -0.68 -2.54
N VAL A 312 -7.46 -0.49 -3.35
CA VAL A 312 -7.56 0.21 -4.64
C VAL A 312 -8.59 -0.47 -5.53
N THR A 313 -8.44 -1.77 -5.79
CA THR A 313 -9.34 -2.52 -6.68
C THR A 313 -10.78 -2.46 -6.18
N THR A 314 -11.02 -2.62 -4.88
CA THR A 314 -12.40 -2.64 -4.35
C THR A 314 -13.07 -1.29 -4.48
N LEU A 315 -12.38 -0.22 -4.07
CA LEU A 315 -12.94 1.13 -4.08
C LEU A 315 -13.05 1.70 -5.50
N ASP A 316 -12.14 1.36 -6.42
CA ASP A 316 -12.24 1.77 -7.83
C ASP A 316 -13.33 0.95 -8.56
N LYS A 317 -13.22 -0.38 -8.59
CA LYS A 317 -14.08 -1.25 -9.42
C LYS A 317 -15.53 -1.30 -8.96
N SER A 318 -15.80 -1.12 -7.67
CA SER A 318 -17.18 -1.14 -7.17
C SER A 318 -17.99 0.07 -7.61
N GLN A 319 -17.34 1.19 -7.96
CA GLN A 319 -18.03 2.41 -8.36
C GLN A 319 -18.76 2.27 -9.69
N PHE A 320 -18.32 1.40 -10.61
CA PHE A 320 -19.02 1.17 -11.87
C PHE A 320 -20.48 0.73 -11.65
N VAL A 321 -20.69 -0.23 -10.74
CA VAL A 321 -22.04 -0.68 -10.37
C VAL A 321 -22.80 0.43 -9.63
N GLY A 322 -22.13 1.16 -8.74
CA GLY A 322 -22.74 2.31 -8.06
C GLY A 322 -23.25 3.37 -9.04
N GLN A 323 -22.48 3.69 -10.06
CA GLN A 323 -22.83 4.67 -11.10
C GLN A 323 -24.05 4.19 -11.91
N ALA A 324 -24.08 2.90 -12.26
CA ALA A 324 -25.23 2.30 -12.95
C ALA A 324 -26.54 2.36 -12.12
N HIS A 325 -26.43 2.44 -10.79
CA HIS A 325 -27.56 2.62 -9.87
C HIS A 325 -27.82 4.09 -9.48
N GLY A 326 -27.13 5.05 -10.10
CA GLY A 326 -27.31 6.48 -9.81
C GLY A 326 -26.80 6.91 -8.43
N LEU A 327 -25.89 6.14 -7.81
CA LEU A 327 -25.25 6.52 -6.56
C LEU A 327 -24.29 7.70 -6.76
N ASN A 328 -24.02 8.46 -5.70
CA ASN A 328 -23.07 9.56 -5.71
C ASN A 328 -21.63 9.03 -5.67
N VAL A 329 -21.15 8.46 -6.77
CA VAL A 329 -19.81 7.89 -6.92
C VAL A 329 -19.03 8.60 -8.04
N GLY A 330 -17.91 8.03 -8.49
CA GLY A 330 -17.07 8.57 -9.57
C GLY A 330 -15.83 9.30 -9.08
N VAL A 331 -15.34 8.99 -7.88
CA VAL A 331 -14.09 9.55 -7.36
C VAL A 331 -12.93 8.64 -7.76
N PRO A 332 -11.89 9.15 -8.45
CA PRO A 332 -10.64 8.46 -8.69
C PRO A 332 -10.06 7.79 -7.43
N VAL A 333 -9.55 6.56 -7.55
CA VAL A 333 -8.90 5.84 -6.43
C VAL A 333 -7.58 5.23 -6.88
N MET A 334 -6.47 5.73 -6.33
CA MET A 334 -5.13 5.25 -6.70
C MET A 334 -4.25 4.98 -5.48
N SER A 335 -3.10 4.35 -5.73
CA SER A 335 -2.06 4.20 -4.72
C SER A 335 -1.31 5.50 -4.46
N ASP A 336 -0.75 5.63 -3.26
CA ASP A 336 0.23 6.68 -2.93
C ASP A 336 1.46 6.66 -3.87
N ALA A 337 1.87 5.49 -4.36
CA ALA A 337 2.92 5.35 -5.37
C ALA A 337 2.55 6.01 -6.71
N GLN A 338 1.35 5.74 -7.22
CA GLN A 338 0.88 6.38 -8.46
C GLN A 338 0.74 7.89 -8.28
N PHE A 339 0.25 8.35 -7.12
CA PHE A 339 0.13 9.78 -6.82
C PHE A 339 1.50 10.47 -6.79
N ALA A 340 2.48 9.90 -6.08
CA ALA A 340 3.87 10.39 -6.08
C ALA A 340 4.48 10.41 -7.49
N ALA A 341 4.30 9.33 -8.25
CA ALA A 341 4.83 9.24 -9.61
C ALA A 341 4.23 10.34 -10.50
N LEU A 342 2.91 10.57 -10.44
CA LEU A 342 2.27 11.68 -11.16
C LEU A 342 2.82 13.04 -10.72
N ALA A 343 3.04 13.26 -9.42
CA ALA A 343 3.61 14.52 -8.92
C ALA A 343 5.03 14.78 -9.47
N MET A 344 5.83 13.72 -9.62
CA MET A 344 7.18 13.77 -10.20
C MET A 344 7.21 13.79 -11.74
N GLY A 345 6.05 13.80 -12.41
CA GLY A 345 5.99 13.94 -13.87
C GLY A 345 5.80 12.62 -14.63
N ALA A 346 5.56 11.50 -13.97
CA ALA A 346 5.34 10.22 -14.63
C ALA A 346 4.18 10.29 -15.64
N HIS A 347 4.32 9.53 -16.72
CA HIS A 347 3.31 9.43 -17.77
C HIS A 347 2.07 8.66 -17.25
N PRO A 348 0.85 9.21 -17.39
CA PRO A 348 -0.36 8.62 -16.79
C PRO A 348 -0.71 7.23 -17.34
N TYR A 349 -0.40 6.96 -18.61
CA TYR A 349 -0.72 5.68 -19.27
C TYR A 349 0.45 4.68 -19.39
N ARG A 350 1.70 5.12 -19.63
CA ARG A 350 2.87 4.24 -19.67
C ARG A 350 3.29 3.75 -18.26
N VAL A 351 3.27 4.64 -17.26
CA VAL A 351 3.75 4.34 -15.90
C VAL A 351 2.59 4.04 -14.95
N CYS A 352 1.70 5.01 -14.75
CA CYS A 352 0.62 4.88 -13.77
C CYS A 352 -0.53 4.01 -14.28
N GLN A 353 -0.53 3.70 -15.60
CA GLN A 353 -1.48 2.87 -16.32
C GLN A 353 -2.94 3.09 -15.91
N LEU A 354 -3.35 4.36 -15.81
CA LEU A 354 -4.66 4.75 -15.28
C LEU A 354 -5.84 4.23 -16.13
N HIS A 355 -5.59 3.83 -17.38
CA HIS A 355 -6.60 3.22 -18.26
C HIS A 355 -7.07 1.83 -17.78
N TRP A 356 -6.36 1.19 -16.84
CA TRP A 356 -6.83 -0.03 -16.18
C TRP A 356 -7.78 0.25 -15.02
N HIS A 357 -7.94 1.49 -14.58
CA HIS A 357 -8.90 1.86 -13.54
C HIS A 357 -10.30 2.04 -14.13
N SER A 358 -11.33 1.97 -13.29
CA SER A 358 -12.74 2.00 -13.71
C SER A 358 -13.38 3.38 -13.59
N THR A 359 -12.81 4.27 -12.78
CA THR A 359 -13.29 5.64 -12.61
C THR A 359 -12.72 6.58 -13.68
N ASP A 360 -13.35 7.74 -13.88
CA ASP A 360 -12.86 8.75 -14.82
C ASP A 360 -11.77 9.61 -14.17
N TYR A 361 -10.53 9.47 -14.65
CA TYR A 361 -9.37 10.22 -14.16
C TYR A 361 -9.16 11.54 -14.90
N LYS A 362 -9.82 11.80 -16.03
CA LYS A 362 -9.52 12.97 -16.87
C LYS A 362 -9.67 14.30 -16.10
N PRO A 363 -10.75 14.54 -15.32
CA PRO A 363 -10.87 15.78 -14.55
C PRO A 363 -9.75 15.95 -13.53
N LEU A 364 -9.31 14.86 -12.89
CA LEU A 364 -8.17 14.88 -11.97
C LEU A 364 -6.86 15.21 -12.69
N LEU A 365 -6.61 14.58 -13.84
CA LEU A 365 -5.42 14.83 -14.65
C LEU A 365 -5.36 16.28 -15.13
N GLU A 366 -6.47 16.84 -15.61
CA GLU A 366 -6.57 18.25 -15.98
C GLU A 366 -6.26 19.17 -14.80
N LYS A 367 -6.81 18.87 -13.61
CA LYS A 367 -6.54 19.61 -12.38
C LYS A 367 -5.07 19.50 -11.93
N MET A 368 -4.41 18.38 -12.21
CA MET A 368 -2.97 18.15 -12.02
C MET A 368 -2.11 18.80 -13.11
N ASN A 369 -2.70 19.57 -14.03
CA ASN A 369 -2.03 20.18 -15.18
C ASN A 369 -1.37 19.13 -16.10
N ILE A 370 -2.05 18.01 -16.34
CA ILE A 370 -1.64 16.93 -17.23
C ILE A 370 -2.53 16.95 -18.47
N ASP A 371 -1.92 17.15 -19.64
CA ASP A 371 -2.57 16.98 -20.95
C ASP A 371 -2.79 15.48 -21.22
N HIS A 372 -3.94 14.97 -20.76
CA HIS A 372 -4.27 13.56 -20.87
C HIS A 372 -4.58 13.14 -22.31
N GLU A 373 -5.06 14.05 -23.16
CA GLU A 373 -5.34 13.75 -24.57
C GLU A 373 -4.05 13.52 -25.34
N LYS A 374 -3.05 14.40 -25.15
CA LYS A 374 -1.72 14.24 -25.73
C LYS A 374 -1.05 12.96 -25.21
N ALA A 375 -1.05 12.73 -23.90
CA ALA A 375 -0.47 11.54 -23.30
C ALA A 375 -1.17 10.25 -23.80
N TRP A 376 -2.48 10.31 -24.07
CA TRP A 376 -3.21 9.19 -24.64
C TRP A 376 -2.80 8.94 -26.09
N ALA A 377 -2.64 9.99 -26.89
CA ALA A 377 -2.17 9.87 -28.28
C ALA A 377 -0.77 9.26 -28.35
N GLU A 378 0.16 9.70 -27.49
CA GLU A 378 1.50 9.12 -27.35
C GLU A 378 1.44 7.62 -27.03
N PHE A 379 0.60 7.24 -26.06
CA PHE A 379 0.41 5.83 -25.71
C PHE A 379 -0.24 5.02 -26.85
N GLN A 380 -1.13 5.61 -27.66
CA GLN A 380 -1.70 4.91 -28.82
C GLN A 380 -0.65 4.63 -29.90
N GLU A 381 0.34 5.51 -30.10
CA GLU A 381 1.46 5.23 -30.99
C GLU A 381 2.31 4.06 -30.49
N ASP A 382 2.54 3.98 -29.19
CA ASP A 382 3.22 2.83 -28.57
C ASP A 382 2.47 1.52 -28.85
N LEU A 383 1.14 1.53 -28.68
CA LEU A 383 0.31 0.36 -28.97
C LEU A 383 0.34 -0.05 -30.45
N LYS A 384 0.46 0.90 -31.39
CA LYS A 384 0.63 0.58 -32.82
C LYS A 384 1.94 -0.17 -33.07
N LYS A 385 3.04 0.28 -32.46
CA LYS A 385 4.34 -0.40 -32.55
C LYS A 385 4.27 -1.82 -32.01
N LEU A 386 3.68 -2.01 -30.83
CA LEU A 386 3.47 -3.34 -30.24
C LEU A 386 2.62 -4.23 -31.16
N LYS A 387 1.49 -3.72 -31.67
CA LYS A 387 0.59 -4.47 -32.55
C LYS A 387 1.24 -4.85 -33.88
N SER A 388 2.13 -4.01 -34.40
CA SER A 388 2.87 -4.28 -35.64
C SER A 388 3.98 -5.31 -35.48
N GLY A 389 4.38 -5.63 -34.25
CA GLY A 389 5.55 -6.46 -33.96
C GLY A 389 6.88 -5.72 -34.03
N GLU A 390 6.88 -4.39 -34.25
CA GLU A 390 8.09 -3.56 -34.14
C GLU A 390 8.73 -3.68 -32.74
N LYS A 391 7.89 -3.85 -31.71
CA LYS A 391 8.30 -4.09 -30.32
C LYS A 391 7.47 -5.19 -29.69
N GLU A 392 8.09 -5.97 -28.81
CA GLU A 392 7.40 -7.02 -28.05
C GLU A 392 6.78 -6.48 -26.75
N TYR A 393 7.46 -5.55 -26.08
CA TYR A 393 7.03 -4.89 -24.85
C TYR A 393 7.58 -3.46 -24.79
N LEU A 394 6.95 -2.61 -23.96
CA LEU A 394 7.50 -1.29 -23.63
C LEU A 394 8.66 -1.43 -22.65
N THR A 395 9.70 -0.64 -22.86
CA THR A 395 10.87 -0.59 -21.97
C THR A 395 10.90 0.71 -21.15
N TRP A 396 11.85 0.82 -20.23
CA TRP A 396 12.04 2.07 -19.50
C TRP A 396 12.58 3.18 -20.39
N GLU A 397 13.35 2.86 -21.43
CA GLU A 397 13.77 3.86 -22.43
C GLU A 397 12.55 4.48 -23.13
N ASP A 398 11.50 3.70 -23.38
CA ASP A 398 10.25 4.20 -23.98
C ASP A 398 9.44 5.09 -23.03
N VAL A 399 9.56 4.84 -21.73
CA VAL A 399 8.92 5.65 -20.70
C VAL A 399 9.63 6.99 -20.52
N ASP A 400 10.95 7.01 -20.68
CA ASP A 400 11.81 8.18 -20.46
C ASP A 400 11.97 9.07 -21.72
N ALA A 401 11.60 8.57 -22.90
CA ALA A 401 11.57 9.28 -24.18
C ALA A 401 10.28 10.10 -24.37
#